data_AF-A0A150XLA9-F1
#
_entry.id   AF-A0A150XLA9-F1
#
_cell.length_a   1.000
_cell.length_b   1.000
_cell.length_c   1.000
_cell.angle_alpha   90.00
_cell.angle_beta   90.00
_cell.angle_gamma   90.00
#
_symmetry.space_group_name_H-M   'P 1'
#
loop_
_entity.id
_entity.type
_entity.pdbx_description
1 polymer ?
#
loop_
_entity_poly.entity_id
_entity_poly.type
_entity_poly.pdbx_seq_one_letter_code
_entity_poly.pdbx_strand_id
1 'polypeptide(L)'
;MEEKYMSMITEFIDGTLSPEREKEFHQYVREGHIDMAEVEEMAKIQGVMLSSSAPEPSSVLKENFYQMLNEAQVKQPEANYGSSLLEKIKSFLFANQYGRMAFGIGLLAVGLFFGTTWGNNSYKEELSDLNGQMVEMREMMMMAMLEKESVSDRLKGVQMSSQLSSSNQKVIDALFLTLNSDPSTNVRIAALNTLAEFANDPKVREGLVNSISKQKSPLMQVNLAELMVKLQETKAKDELNSILENDQTPEDVKVTLKASIEKII
;
A
#
# COMPACT_ATOMS: atom_id res chain seq x y z
N MET A 1 18.15 35.11 46.10
CA MET A 1 16.80 35.43 45.63
C MET A 1 16.40 34.42 44.56
N GLU A 2 15.19 33.86 44.65
CA GLU A 2 14.64 33.03 43.56
C GLU A 2 14.39 33.90 42.31
N GLU A 3 14.58 33.34 41.12
CA GLU A 3 14.43 34.01 39.81
C GLU A 3 13.06 34.69 39.64
N LYS A 4 12.03 34.11 40.28
CA LYS A 4 10.66 34.66 40.34
C LYS A 4 10.59 36.04 41.00
N TYR A 5 11.35 36.26 42.08
CA TYR A 5 11.32 37.55 42.80
C TYR A 5 12.11 38.62 42.04
N MET A 6 13.18 38.25 41.35
CA MET A 6 13.97 39.18 40.54
C MET A 6 13.16 39.76 39.37
N SER A 7 12.34 38.96 38.69
CA SER A 7 11.41 39.44 37.66
C SER A 7 10.44 40.47 38.24
N MET A 8 9.82 40.18 39.38
CA MET A 8 8.86 41.09 40.02
C MET A 8 9.51 42.38 40.53
N ILE A 9 10.72 42.31 41.09
CA ILE A 9 11.49 43.48 41.52
C ILE A 9 11.83 44.36 40.32
N THR A 10 12.25 43.76 39.20
CA THR A 10 12.62 44.51 37.99
C THR A 10 11.39 45.16 37.35
N GLU A 11 10.29 44.41 37.20
CA GLU A 11 9.02 44.93 36.69
C GLU A 11 8.46 46.06 37.61
N PHE A 12 8.69 45.99 38.93
CA PHE A 12 8.28 47.02 39.89
C PHE A 12 9.09 48.30 39.70
N ILE A 13 10.41 48.18 39.59
CA ILE A 13 11.32 49.31 39.36
C ILE A 13 11.03 49.97 38.00
N ASP A 14 10.73 49.17 36.97
CA ASP A 14 10.36 49.64 35.63
C ASP A 14 8.93 50.22 35.55
N GLY A 15 8.12 50.07 36.61
CA GLY A 15 6.73 50.55 36.65
C GLY A 15 5.77 49.77 35.75
N THR A 16 6.11 48.53 35.39
CA THR A 16 5.35 47.68 34.44
C THR A 16 4.55 46.55 35.11
N LEU A 17 4.48 46.54 36.44
CA LEU A 17 3.75 45.52 37.19
C LEU A 17 2.23 45.59 36.95
N SER A 18 1.58 44.43 36.77
CA SER A 18 0.12 44.36 36.69
C SER A 18 -0.55 44.51 38.07
N PRO A 19 -1.82 44.97 38.14
CA PRO A 19 -2.52 45.16 39.42
C PRO A 19 -2.67 43.88 40.26
N GLU A 20 -2.74 42.71 39.62
CA GLU A 20 -2.78 41.41 40.32
C GLU A 20 -1.42 41.05 40.91
N ARG A 21 -0.33 41.27 40.15
CA ARG A 21 1.04 41.01 40.60
C ARG A 21 1.51 41.98 41.68
N GLU A 22 0.98 43.20 41.70
CA GLU A 22 1.32 44.21 42.71
C GLU A 22 0.86 43.78 44.11
N LYS A 23 -0.32 43.15 44.17
CA LYS A 23 -0.81 42.54 45.42
C LYS A 23 0.07 41.38 45.87
N GLU A 24 0.53 40.55 44.94
CA GLU A 24 1.44 39.42 45.21
C GLU A 24 2.81 39.94 45.70
N PHE A 25 3.34 40.99 45.06
CA PHE A 25 4.58 41.65 45.44
C PHE A 25 4.50 42.21 46.87
N HIS A 26 3.47 42.98 47.20
CA HIS A 26 3.27 43.49 48.57
C HIS A 26 3.01 42.39 49.60
N GLN A 27 2.49 41.23 49.19
CA GLN A 27 2.39 40.07 50.07
C GLN A 27 3.78 39.49 50.37
N TYR A 28 4.62 39.27 49.35
CA TYR A 28 5.98 38.75 49.55
C TYR A 28 6.89 39.71 50.32
N VAL A 29 6.69 41.03 50.17
CA VAL A 29 7.36 42.04 51.01
C VAL A 29 6.94 41.88 52.48
N ARG A 30 5.64 41.68 52.77
CA ARG A 30 5.14 41.48 54.15
C ARG A 30 5.58 40.16 54.77
N GLU A 31 5.71 39.11 53.96
CA GLU A 31 6.19 37.79 54.38
C GLU A 31 7.72 37.76 54.56
N GLY A 32 8.43 38.83 54.18
CA GLY A 32 9.87 38.98 54.35
C GLY A 32 10.72 38.32 53.25
N HIS A 33 10.10 37.94 52.13
CA HIS A 33 10.78 37.33 50.98
C HIS A 33 11.45 38.37 50.06
N ILE A 34 10.98 39.62 50.08
CA ILE A 34 11.53 40.75 49.31
C ILE A 34 11.83 41.89 50.29
N ASP A 35 13.08 42.34 50.33
CA ASP A 35 13.50 43.49 51.12
C ASP A 35 13.37 44.77 50.29
N MET A 36 12.50 45.70 50.71
CA MET A 36 12.30 46.97 50.01
C MET A 36 13.55 47.86 50.03
N ALA A 37 14.46 47.70 50.99
CA ALA A 37 15.72 48.44 51.01
C ALA A 37 16.61 48.04 49.83
N GLU A 38 16.67 46.75 49.50
CA GLU A 38 17.43 46.23 48.36
C GLU A 38 16.80 46.68 47.02
N VAL A 39 15.47 46.68 46.93
CA VAL A 39 14.74 47.19 45.75
C VAL A 39 15.03 48.67 45.49
N GLU A 40 15.09 49.49 46.53
CA GLU A 40 15.38 50.92 46.42
C GLU A 40 16.83 51.18 45.96
N GLU A 41 17.79 50.40 46.47
CA GLU A 41 19.19 50.47 46.00
C GLU A 41 19.32 50.10 44.52
N MET A 42 18.61 49.05 44.07
CA MET A 42 18.58 48.65 42.68
C MET A 42 17.94 49.73 41.78
N ALA A 43 16.84 50.34 42.22
CA ALA A 43 16.19 51.44 41.51
C ALA A 43 17.14 52.65 41.35
N LYS A 44 17.95 52.93 42.38
CA LYS A 44 18.93 54.01 42.37
C LYS A 44 20.04 53.76 41.34
N ILE A 45 20.54 52.53 41.23
CA ILE A 45 21.56 52.17 40.22
C ILE A 45 21.02 52.35 38.81
N GLN A 46 19.78 51.91 38.56
CA GLN A 46 19.13 52.07 37.27
C GLN A 46 18.96 53.56 36.92
N GLY A 47 18.52 54.38 37.88
CA GLY A 47 18.42 55.84 37.70
C GLY A 47 19.75 56.48 37.31
N VAL A 48 20.86 56.07 37.94
CA VAL A 48 22.21 56.53 37.58
C VAL A 48 22.58 56.08 36.16
N MET A 49 22.27 54.85 35.79
CA MET A 49 22.56 54.30 34.45
C MET A 49 21.77 55.03 33.35
N LEU A 50 20.48 55.29 33.57
CA LEU A 50 19.61 56.03 32.66
C LEU A 50 20.00 57.50 32.54
N SER A 51 20.55 58.09 33.61
CA SER A 51 21.03 59.48 33.62
C SER A 51 22.41 59.66 32.98
N SER A 52 23.14 58.57 32.73
CA SER A 52 24.45 58.64 32.09
C SER A 52 24.30 58.84 30.58
N SER A 53 24.82 59.96 30.07
CA SER A 53 24.85 60.22 28.64
C SER A 53 25.74 59.19 27.95
N ALA A 54 25.19 58.43 27.01
CA ALA A 54 25.99 57.54 26.17
C ALA A 54 27.04 58.37 25.42
N PRO A 55 28.35 58.04 25.52
CA PRO A 55 29.38 58.76 24.80
C PRO A 55 29.16 58.55 23.29
N GLU A 56 29.01 59.63 22.53
CA GLU A 56 28.97 59.53 21.08
C GLU A 56 30.35 59.03 20.58
N PRO A 57 30.38 57.97 19.76
CA PRO A 57 31.63 57.43 19.25
C PRO A 57 32.37 58.50 18.44
N SER A 58 33.66 58.66 18.70
CA SER A 58 34.49 59.65 18.00
C SER A 58 34.52 59.36 16.49
N SER A 59 34.63 60.42 15.68
CA SER A 59 34.75 60.32 14.22
C SER A 59 35.90 59.40 13.78
N VAL A 60 36.99 59.36 14.56
CA VAL A 60 38.16 58.50 14.36
C VAL A 60 37.82 57.01 14.46
N LEU A 61 36.91 56.63 15.36
CA LEU A 61 36.48 55.23 15.51
C LEU A 61 35.78 54.72 14.24
N LYS A 62 34.95 55.57 13.65
CA LYS A 62 34.23 55.27 12.40
C LYS A 62 35.21 55.07 11.25
N GLU A 63 36.20 55.96 11.13
CA GLU A 63 37.22 55.88 10.08
C GLU A 63 38.05 54.59 10.19
N ASN A 64 38.55 54.27 11.39
CA ASN A 64 39.29 53.03 11.65
C ASN A 64 38.45 51.77 11.37
N PHE A 65 37.16 51.80 11.70
CA PHE A 65 36.25 50.70 11.40
C PHE A 65 36.11 50.46 9.90
N TYR A 66 35.89 51.52 9.10
CA TYR A 66 35.77 51.39 7.64
C TYR A 66 37.10 51.02 6.98
N GLN A 67 38.23 51.49 7.50
CA GLN A 67 39.54 51.07 7.04
C GLN A 67 39.76 49.57 7.27
N MET A 68 39.45 49.07 8.47
CA MET A 68 39.51 47.65 8.80
C MET A 68 38.52 46.82 7.95
N LEU A 69 37.34 47.37 7.65
CA LEU A 69 36.33 46.72 6.81
C LEU A 69 36.82 46.56 5.37
N ASN A 70 37.42 47.62 4.80
CA ASN A 70 38.01 47.57 3.47
C ASN A 70 39.21 46.61 3.43
N GLU A 71 40.07 46.62 4.45
CA GLU A 71 41.17 45.66 4.53
C GLU A 71 40.67 44.22 4.66
N ALA A 72 39.63 43.97 5.47
CA ALA A 72 39.01 42.65 5.60
C ALA A 72 38.30 42.22 4.31
N GLN A 73 37.70 43.15 3.57
CA GLN A 73 37.04 42.89 2.28
C GLN A 73 38.06 42.55 1.18
N VAL A 74 39.22 43.22 1.18
CA VAL A 74 40.34 42.94 0.25
C VAL A 74 41.10 41.67 0.63
N LYS A 75 41.20 41.36 1.94
CA LYS A 75 41.86 40.15 2.46
C LYS A 75 40.91 38.97 2.64
N GLN A 76 39.66 39.03 2.16
CA GLN A 76 38.85 37.82 2.07
C GLN A 76 39.60 36.82 1.20
N PRO A 77 40.07 35.68 1.75
CA PRO A 77 40.51 34.62 0.88
C PRO A 77 39.27 34.21 0.11
N GLU A 78 39.29 34.39 -1.22
CA GLU A 78 38.47 33.60 -2.15
C GLU A 78 38.35 32.21 -1.54
N ALA A 79 37.16 31.88 -1.05
CA ALA A 79 36.94 30.69 -0.25
C ALA A 79 37.24 29.48 -1.15
N ASN A 80 38.48 29.00 -1.08
CA ASN A 80 38.96 27.79 -1.72
C ASN A 80 38.41 26.59 -0.94
N TYR A 81 37.10 26.42 -0.99
CA TYR A 81 36.41 25.21 -0.59
C TYR A 81 35.81 24.58 -1.85
N GLY A 82 36.53 23.63 -2.45
CA GLY A 82 36.00 22.67 -3.42
C GLY A 82 35.87 23.09 -4.89
N SER A 83 36.40 24.24 -5.31
CA SER A 83 36.07 24.85 -6.61
C SER A 83 36.84 24.36 -7.84
N SER A 84 37.91 23.55 -7.73
CA SER A 84 38.70 23.20 -8.92
C SER A 84 38.00 22.24 -9.89
N LEU A 85 37.18 21.29 -9.38
CA LEU A 85 36.44 20.35 -10.24
C LEU A 85 35.13 20.94 -10.74
N LEU A 86 34.39 21.64 -9.88
CA LEU A 86 33.11 22.26 -10.25
C LEU A 86 33.28 23.38 -11.28
N GLU A 87 34.32 24.21 -11.18
CA GLU A 87 34.57 25.27 -12.17
C GLU A 87 35.08 24.73 -13.50
N LYS A 88 35.85 23.62 -13.50
CA LYS A 88 36.22 22.89 -14.73
C LYS A 88 35.02 22.23 -15.39
N ILE A 89 34.13 21.64 -14.60
CA ILE A 89 32.89 21.04 -15.11
C ILE A 89 31.95 22.13 -15.64
N LYS A 90 31.79 23.26 -14.94
CA LYS A 90 30.95 24.37 -15.41
C LYS A 90 31.50 24.99 -16.69
N SER A 91 32.79 25.27 -16.77
CA SER A 91 33.39 25.81 -17.99
C SER A 91 33.29 24.81 -19.15
N PHE A 92 33.55 23.51 -18.93
CA PHE A 92 33.41 22.50 -19.97
C PHE A 92 31.95 22.28 -20.44
N LEU A 93 30.98 22.27 -19.51
CA LEU A 93 29.57 22.05 -19.82
C LEU A 93 28.86 23.30 -20.37
N PHE A 94 29.21 24.50 -19.90
CA PHE A 94 28.46 25.73 -20.22
C PHE A 94 29.19 26.71 -21.14
N ALA A 95 30.48 26.51 -21.46
CA ALA A 95 31.21 27.37 -22.41
C ALA A 95 30.92 27.06 -23.88
N ASN A 96 30.46 25.85 -24.22
CA ASN A 96 30.14 25.45 -25.59
C ASN A 96 28.67 25.02 -25.71
N GLN A 97 27.99 25.38 -26.81
CA GLN A 97 26.56 25.07 -27.05
C GLN A 97 26.30 23.55 -26.99
N TYR A 98 27.27 22.74 -27.43
CA TYR A 98 27.23 21.28 -27.37
C TYR A 98 27.30 20.72 -25.94
N GLY A 99 28.01 21.40 -25.02
CA GLY A 99 28.10 20.98 -23.62
C GLY A 99 26.76 21.09 -22.89
N ARG A 100 25.98 22.13 -23.20
CA ARG A 100 24.62 22.33 -22.64
C ARG A 100 23.66 21.25 -23.12
N MET A 101 23.76 20.84 -24.38
CA MET A 101 22.98 19.73 -24.93
C MET A 101 23.37 18.39 -24.31
N ALA A 102 24.66 18.13 -24.17
CA ALA A 102 25.16 16.90 -23.54
C ALA A 102 24.72 16.79 -22.07
N PHE A 103 24.69 17.91 -21.34
CA PHE A 103 24.16 17.95 -19.97
C PHE A 103 22.66 17.62 -19.92
N GLY A 104 21.85 18.19 -20.82
CA GLY A 104 20.42 17.89 -20.89
C GLY A 104 20.13 16.41 -21.24
N ILE A 105 20.88 15.85 -22.19
CA ILE A 105 20.78 14.43 -22.56
C ILE A 105 21.26 13.55 -21.40
N GLY A 106 22.34 13.95 -20.71
CA GLY A 106 22.84 13.25 -19.52
C GLY A 106 21.82 13.22 -18.39
N LEU A 107 21.18 14.36 -18.09
CA LEU A 107 20.11 14.43 -17.10
C LEU A 107 18.90 13.56 -17.49
N LEU A 108 18.52 13.55 -18.77
CA LEU A 108 17.47 12.65 -19.26
C LEU A 108 17.86 11.18 -19.12
N ALA A 109 19.10 10.82 -19.49
CA ALA A 109 19.58 9.45 -19.38
C ALA A 109 19.64 8.98 -17.92
N VAL A 110 20.12 9.83 -17.01
CA VAL A 110 20.13 9.58 -15.57
C VAL A 110 18.70 9.49 -15.04
N GLY A 111 17.82 10.42 -15.41
CA GLY A 111 16.42 10.41 -15.01
C GLY A 111 15.67 9.16 -15.50
N LEU A 112 15.91 8.72 -16.73
CA LEU A 112 15.34 7.48 -17.28
C LEU A 112 15.95 6.25 -16.60
N PHE A 113 17.26 6.25 -16.34
CA PHE A 113 17.92 5.16 -15.65
C PHE A 113 17.36 4.99 -14.24
N PHE A 114 17.34 6.04 -13.42
CA PHE A 114 16.77 6.00 -12.06
C PHE A 114 15.26 5.78 -12.07
N GLY A 115 14.53 6.41 -13.00
CA GLY A 115 13.08 6.27 -13.12
C GLY A 115 12.64 4.85 -13.48
N THR A 116 13.38 4.17 -14.38
CA THR A 116 13.06 2.79 -14.78
C THR A 116 13.59 1.76 -13.79
N THR A 117 14.72 2.02 -13.13
CA THR A 117 15.33 1.07 -12.17
C THR A 117 14.69 1.13 -10.78
N TRP A 118 14.32 2.31 -10.28
CA TRP A 118 13.68 2.47 -8.97
C TRP A 118 12.16 2.64 -9.02
N GLY A 119 11.63 3.35 -10.02
CA GLY A 119 10.20 3.72 -10.06
C GLY A 119 9.25 2.59 -10.47
N ASN A 120 9.76 1.50 -11.06
CA ASN A 120 8.91 0.49 -11.70
C ASN A 120 8.69 -0.78 -10.87
N ASN A 121 9.47 -1.00 -9.80
CA ASN A 121 9.36 -2.22 -8.99
C ASN A 121 8.30 -2.10 -7.89
N SER A 122 8.28 -1.01 -7.12
CA SER A 122 7.39 -0.88 -5.96
C SER A 122 5.91 -0.79 -6.33
N TYR A 123 5.55 -0.09 -7.41
CA TYR A 123 4.15 0.01 -7.85
C TYR A 123 3.60 -1.31 -8.42
N LYS A 124 4.44 -2.11 -9.10
CA LYS A 124 4.00 -3.40 -9.64
C LYS A 124 3.84 -4.45 -8.55
N GLU A 125 4.67 -4.39 -7.52
CA GLU A 125 4.61 -5.30 -6.37
C GLU A 125 3.35 -5.02 -5.53
N GLU A 126 3.06 -3.76 -5.20
CA GLU A 126 1.84 -3.40 -4.46
C GLU A 126 0.55 -3.70 -5.26
N LEU A 127 0.55 -3.47 -6.57
CA LEU A 127 -0.59 -3.80 -7.43
C LEU A 127 -0.79 -5.32 -7.61
N SER A 128 0.30 -6.08 -7.62
CA SER A 128 0.26 -7.56 -7.63
C SER A 128 -0.29 -8.11 -6.31
N ASP A 129 0.11 -7.51 -5.19
CA ASP A 129 -0.33 -7.94 -3.86
C ASP A 129 -1.82 -7.64 -3.62
N LEU A 130 -2.32 -6.45 -4.01
CA LEU A 130 -3.76 -6.15 -3.95
C LEU A 130 -4.61 -7.10 -4.81
N ASN A 131 -4.14 -7.44 -6.01
CA ASN A 131 -4.85 -8.39 -6.87
C ASN A 131 -4.89 -9.79 -6.24
N GLY A 132 -3.79 -10.24 -5.62
CA GLY A 132 -3.73 -11.50 -4.89
C GLY A 132 -4.74 -11.56 -3.73
N GLN A 133 -4.77 -10.52 -2.90
CA GLN A 133 -5.70 -10.43 -1.76
C GLN A 133 -7.17 -10.45 -2.20
N MET A 134 -7.51 -9.77 -3.31
CA MET A 134 -8.87 -9.82 -3.86
C MET A 134 -9.27 -11.21 -4.37
N VAL A 135 -8.33 -11.93 -5.00
CA VAL A 135 -8.56 -13.32 -5.47
C VAL A 135 -8.79 -14.24 -4.27
N GLU A 136 -7.96 -14.13 -3.22
CA GLU A 136 -8.09 -14.93 -2.00
C GLU A 136 -9.43 -14.66 -1.28
N MET A 137 -9.84 -13.39 -1.16
CA MET A 137 -11.13 -13.02 -0.59
C MET A 137 -12.30 -13.62 -1.38
N ARG A 138 -12.21 -13.62 -2.72
CA ARG A 138 -13.23 -14.24 -3.59
C ARG A 138 -13.26 -15.76 -3.41
N GLU A 139 -12.10 -16.41 -3.29
CA GLU A 139 -12.02 -17.86 -2.99
C GLU A 139 -12.70 -18.18 -1.66
N MET A 140 -12.39 -17.46 -0.59
CA MET A 140 -13.02 -17.66 0.71
C MET A 140 -14.54 -17.47 0.65
N MET A 141 -15.01 -16.42 -0.02
CA MET A 141 -16.44 -16.17 -0.19
C MET A 141 -17.12 -17.28 -0.99
N MET A 142 -16.47 -17.75 -2.06
CA MET A 142 -16.97 -18.87 -2.87
C MET A 142 -17.11 -20.14 -2.02
N MET A 143 -16.08 -20.52 -1.26
CA MET A 143 -16.13 -21.70 -0.37
C MET A 143 -17.25 -21.55 0.67
N ALA A 144 -17.35 -20.39 1.31
CA ALA A 144 -18.40 -20.12 2.28
C ALA A 144 -19.81 -20.21 1.68
N MET A 145 -19.99 -19.82 0.41
CA MET A 145 -21.27 -19.98 -0.29
C MET A 145 -21.60 -21.44 -0.61
N LEU A 146 -20.59 -22.26 -0.96
CA LEU A 146 -20.74 -23.70 -1.21
C LEU A 146 -21.12 -24.49 0.04
N GLU A 147 -20.72 -24.04 1.23
CA GLU A 147 -21.03 -24.71 2.50
C GLU A 147 -22.44 -24.41 3.05
N LYS A 148 -23.17 -23.45 2.46
CA LYS A 148 -24.49 -23.06 2.95
C LYS A 148 -25.57 -24.08 2.64
N GLU A 149 -26.59 -24.14 3.51
CA GLU A 149 -27.74 -25.03 3.34
C GLU A 149 -28.64 -24.67 2.14
N SER A 150 -28.71 -23.37 1.80
CA SER A 150 -29.52 -22.87 0.69
C SER A 150 -28.94 -23.27 -0.67
N VAL A 151 -29.78 -23.90 -1.51
CA VAL A 151 -29.45 -24.25 -2.91
C VAL A 151 -29.03 -23.01 -3.71
N SER A 152 -29.72 -21.88 -3.53
CA SER A 152 -29.42 -20.63 -4.23
C SER A 152 -28.03 -20.09 -3.89
N ASP A 153 -27.62 -20.20 -2.63
CA ASP A 153 -26.30 -19.77 -2.21
C ASP A 153 -25.19 -20.66 -2.78
N ARG A 154 -25.38 -21.98 -2.76
CA ARG A 154 -24.40 -22.91 -3.35
C ARG A 154 -24.27 -22.73 -4.86
N LEU A 155 -25.37 -22.48 -5.57
CA LEU A 155 -25.35 -22.09 -6.99
C LEU A 155 -24.54 -20.82 -7.22
N LYS A 156 -24.68 -19.80 -6.35
CA LYS A 156 -23.88 -18.58 -6.42
C LYS A 156 -22.40 -18.87 -6.19
N GLY A 157 -22.07 -19.76 -5.25
CA GLY A 157 -20.70 -20.26 -5.05
C GLY A 157 -20.13 -20.87 -6.32
N VAL A 158 -20.86 -21.77 -6.97
CA VAL A 158 -20.45 -22.36 -8.26
C VAL A 158 -20.26 -21.28 -9.33
N GLN A 159 -21.16 -20.31 -9.45
CA GLN A 159 -21.01 -19.21 -10.43
C GLN A 159 -19.77 -18.34 -10.16
N MET A 160 -19.40 -18.13 -8.90
CA MET A 160 -18.19 -17.40 -8.54
C MET A 160 -16.91 -18.17 -8.88
N SER A 161 -16.98 -19.50 -8.83
CA SER A 161 -15.83 -20.36 -9.09
C SER A 161 -15.29 -20.20 -10.52
N SER A 162 -16.15 -20.03 -11.54
CA SER A 162 -15.74 -19.91 -12.95
C SER A 162 -14.77 -18.75 -13.21
N GLN A 163 -14.83 -17.70 -12.38
CA GLN A 163 -13.95 -16.53 -12.47
C GLN A 163 -12.59 -16.74 -11.80
N LEU A 164 -12.43 -17.82 -11.03
CA LEU A 164 -11.25 -18.11 -10.19
C LEU A 164 -10.50 -19.39 -10.64
N SER A 165 -11.16 -20.28 -11.39
CA SER A 165 -10.67 -21.65 -11.63
C SER A 165 -9.60 -21.82 -12.71
N SER A 166 -9.24 -20.80 -13.49
CA SER A 166 -8.26 -20.97 -14.58
C SER A 166 -6.83 -21.30 -14.12
N SER A 167 -6.50 -21.17 -12.83
CA SER A 167 -5.20 -21.58 -12.27
C SER A 167 -5.23 -22.13 -10.83
N ASN A 168 -6.41 -22.27 -10.22
CA ASN A 168 -6.51 -22.65 -8.81
C ASN A 168 -7.06 -24.07 -8.61
N GLN A 169 -6.15 -25.01 -8.30
CA GLN A 169 -6.49 -26.41 -8.07
C GLN A 169 -7.53 -26.59 -6.95
N LYS A 170 -7.51 -25.75 -5.89
CA LYS A 170 -8.48 -25.85 -4.80
C LYS A 170 -9.90 -25.60 -5.26
N VAL A 171 -10.09 -24.67 -6.21
CA VAL A 171 -11.40 -24.35 -6.78
C VAL A 171 -11.91 -25.54 -7.60
N ILE A 172 -11.04 -26.16 -8.40
CA ILE A 172 -11.37 -27.37 -9.16
C ILE A 172 -11.76 -28.53 -8.24
N ASP A 173 -11.02 -28.74 -7.15
CA ASP A 173 -11.30 -29.80 -6.18
C ASP A 173 -12.66 -29.57 -5.48
N ALA A 174 -12.95 -28.32 -5.09
CA ALA A 174 -14.25 -27.95 -4.51
C ALA A 174 -15.41 -28.13 -5.49
N LEU A 175 -15.20 -27.82 -6.78
CA LEU A 175 -16.17 -28.10 -7.83
C LEU A 175 -16.40 -29.60 -8.03
N PHE A 176 -15.36 -30.43 -7.99
CA PHE A 176 -15.52 -31.89 -8.05
C PHE A 176 -16.23 -32.46 -6.82
N LEU A 177 -15.96 -31.92 -5.63
CA LEU A 177 -16.70 -32.27 -4.41
C LEU A 177 -18.18 -31.90 -4.57
N THR A 178 -18.46 -30.70 -5.07
CA THR A 178 -19.82 -30.23 -5.33
C THR A 178 -20.52 -31.13 -6.37
N LEU A 179 -19.87 -31.43 -7.49
CA LEU A 179 -20.38 -32.31 -8.55
C LEU A 179 -20.74 -33.71 -8.02
N ASN A 180 -19.92 -34.27 -7.12
CA ASN A 180 -20.08 -35.65 -6.68
C ASN A 180 -20.96 -35.80 -5.43
N SER A 181 -21.12 -34.74 -4.63
CA SER A 181 -21.69 -34.87 -3.28
C SER A 181 -22.78 -33.85 -2.95
N ASP A 182 -23.02 -32.82 -3.77
CA ASP A 182 -24.09 -31.86 -3.46
C ASP A 182 -25.47 -32.55 -3.49
N PRO A 183 -26.32 -32.34 -2.48
CA PRO A 183 -27.65 -32.96 -2.42
C PRO A 183 -28.58 -32.49 -3.55
N SER A 184 -28.35 -31.29 -4.11
CA SER A 184 -29.15 -30.75 -5.19
C SER A 184 -28.58 -31.11 -6.54
N THR A 185 -29.34 -31.85 -7.34
CA THR A 185 -28.99 -32.14 -8.74
C THR A 185 -28.72 -30.88 -9.56
N ASN A 186 -29.44 -29.78 -9.30
CA ASN A 186 -29.23 -28.52 -10.02
C ASN A 186 -27.85 -27.90 -9.73
N VAL A 187 -27.38 -27.97 -8.47
CA VAL A 187 -26.04 -27.48 -8.11
C VAL A 187 -24.97 -28.37 -8.73
N ARG A 188 -25.20 -29.69 -8.77
CA ARG A 188 -24.30 -30.65 -9.46
C ARG A 188 -24.19 -30.39 -10.96
N ILE A 189 -25.29 -30.10 -11.65
CA ILE A 189 -25.28 -29.72 -13.08
C ILE A 189 -24.55 -28.39 -13.27
N ALA A 190 -24.76 -27.41 -12.39
CA ALA A 190 -24.02 -26.16 -12.45
C ALA A 190 -22.50 -26.41 -12.31
N ALA A 191 -22.09 -27.22 -11.34
CA ALA A 191 -20.68 -27.57 -11.14
C ALA A 191 -20.09 -28.33 -12.34
N LEU A 192 -20.87 -29.24 -12.94
CA LEU A 192 -20.50 -29.94 -14.17
C LEU A 192 -20.24 -28.96 -15.32
N ASN A 193 -21.15 -28.00 -15.54
CA ASN A 193 -21.03 -27.01 -16.60
C ASN A 193 -19.81 -26.11 -16.38
N THR A 194 -19.53 -25.71 -15.14
CA THR A 194 -18.34 -24.93 -14.82
C THR A 194 -17.06 -25.74 -15.03
N LEU A 195 -17.00 -27.01 -14.61
CA LEU A 195 -15.84 -27.88 -14.88
C LEU A 195 -15.62 -28.12 -16.38
N ALA A 196 -16.69 -28.15 -17.18
CA ALA A 196 -16.60 -28.31 -18.62
C ALA A 196 -15.84 -27.16 -19.31
N GLU A 197 -15.85 -25.95 -18.75
CA GLU A 197 -15.07 -24.81 -19.27
C GLU A 197 -13.55 -25.06 -19.16
N PHE A 198 -13.13 -25.91 -18.21
CA PHE A 198 -11.74 -26.26 -17.95
C PHE A 198 -11.36 -27.65 -18.48
N ALA A 199 -12.23 -28.29 -19.28
CA ALA A 199 -11.99 -29.61 -19.85
C ALA A 199 -10.84 -29.67 -20.88
N ASN A 200 -10.16 -28.56 -21.16
CA ASN A 200 -8.90 -28.59 -21.89
C ASN A 200 -7.77 -29.18 -21.03
N ASP A 201 -7.84 -29.03 -19.70
CA ASP A 201 -6.91 -29.67 -18.76
C ASP A 201 -7.17 -31.20 -18.71
N PRO A 202 -6.18 -32.05 -19.04
CA PRO A 202 -6.32 -33.49 -18.95
C PRO A 202 -6.75 -34.01 -17.57
N LYS A 203 -6.31 -33.36 -16.48
CA LYS A 203 -6.69 -33.75 -15.11
C LYS A 203 -8.18 -33.52 -14.85
N VAL A 204 -8.71 -32.40 -15.34
CA VAL A 204 -10.13 -32.10 -15.24
C VAL A 204 -10.94 -33.09 -16.07
N ARG A 205 -10.51 -33.42 -17.30
CA ARG A 205 -11.18 -34.46 -18.10
C ARG A 205 -11.21 -35.80 -17.40
N GLU A 206 -10.08 -36.25 -16.87
CA GLU A 206 -10.01 -37.51 -16.12
C GLU A 206 -10.91 -37.48 -14.88
N GLY A 207 -10.94 -36.37 -14.14
CA GLY A 207 -11.85 -36.20 -13.01
C GLY A 207 -13.33 -36.26 -13.42
N LEU A 208 -13.69 -35.71 -14.58
CA LEU A 208 -15.05 -35.78 -15.14
C LEU A 208 -15.42 -37.22 -15.51
N VAL A 209 -14.52 -37.96 -16.16
CA VAL A 209 -14.72 -39.39 -16.47
C VAL A 209 -14.94 -40.20 -15.18
N ASN A 210 -14.07 -40.02 -14.19
CA ASN A 210 -14.18 -40.68 -12.88
C ASN A 210 -15.43 -40.29 -12.08
N SER A 211 -16.11 -39.21 -12.46
CA SER A 211 -17.34 -38.77 -11.82
C SER A 211 -18.57 -39.46 -12.40
N ILE A 212 -18.48 -40.11 -13.58
CA ILE A 212 -19.60 -40.78 -14.27
C ILE A 212 -20.19 -41.89 -13.40
N SER A 213 -19.40 -42.85 -12.96
CA SER A 213 -19.86 -43.98 -12.12
C SER A 213 -20.33 -43.56 -10.72
N LYS A 214 -20.01 -42.34 -10.28
CA LYS A 214 -20.48 -41.80 -8.98
C LYS A 214 -21.90 -41.24 -9.06
N GLN A 215 -22.42 -40.97 -10.27
CA GLN A 215 -23.74 -40.35 -10.41
C GLN A 215 -24.86 -41.38 -10.41
N LYS A 216 -25.79 -41.20 -9.46
CA LYS A 216 -27.02 -42.01 -9.34
C LYS A 216 -28.24 -41.37 -10.02
N SER A 217 -28.18 -40.07 -10.31
CA SER A 217 -29.32 -39.36 -10.91
C SER A 217 -29.35 -39.62 -12.43
N PRO A 218 -30.46 -40.13 -12.98
CA PRO A 218 -30.67 -40.26 -14.43
C PRO A 218 -30.30 -39.00 -15.22
N LEU A 219 -30.74 -37.85 -14.72
CA LEU A 219 -30.47 -36.56 -15.36
C LEU A 219 -28.96 -36.24 -15.38
N MET A 220 -28.24 -36.52 -14.30
CA MET A 220 -26.78 -36.31 -14.25
C MET A 220 -26.04 -37.25 -15.19
N GLN A 221 -26.45 -38.52 -15.28
CA GLN A 221 -25.84 -39.51 -16.17
C GLN A 221 -25.96 -39.07 -17.63
N VAL A 222 -27.14 -38.58 -18.04
CA VAL A 222 -27.36 -38.04 -19.39
C VAL A 222 -26.49 -36.80 -19.65
N ASN A 223 -26.49 -35.82 -18.73
CA ASN A 223 -25.69 -34.60 -18.90
C ASN A 223 -24.19 -34.89 -19.01
N LEU A 224 -23.67 -35.82 -18.19
CA LEU A 224 -22.28 -36.25 -18.30
C LEU A 224 -22.00 -36.95 -19.63
N ALA A 225 -22.87 -37.85 -20.08
CA ALA A 225 -22.69 -38.52 -21.36
C ALA A 225 -22.69 -37.53 -22.54
N GLU A 226 -23.60 -36.56 -22.53
CA GLU A 226 -23.63 -35.47 -23.52
C GLU A 226 -22.34 -34.64 -23.49
N LEU A 227 -21.82 -34.33 -22.31
CA LEU A 227 -20.54 -33.66 -22.17
C LEU A 227 -19.40 -34.52 -22.75
N MET A 228 -19.36 -35.83 -22.48
CA MET A 228 -18.33 -36.72 -23.02
C MET A 228 -18.39 -36.82 -24.55
N VAL A 229 -19.59 -36.80 -25.14
CA VAL A 229 -19.78 -36.66 -26.60
C VAL A 229 -19.21 -35.34 -27.09
N LYS A 230 -19.52 -34.22 -26.43
CA LYS A 230 -19.00 -32.91 -26.82
C LYS A 230 -17.46 -32.85 -26.76
N LEU A 231 -16.87 -33.49 -25.76
CA LEU A 231 -15.43 -33.54 -25.54
C LEU A 231 -14.72 -34.62 -26.36
N GLN A 232 -15.47 -35.54 -27.00
CA GLN A 232 -14.94 -36.73 -27.68
C GLN A 232 -14.00 -37.54 -26.77
N GLU A 233 -14.37 -37.70 -25.49
CA GLU A 233 -13.55 -38.39 -24.50
C GLU A 233 -13.80 -39.91 -24.55
N THR A 234 -12.91 -40.62 -25.24
CA THR A 234 -13.04 -42.07 -25.47
C THR A 234 -12.96 -42.89 -24.18
N LYS A 235 -12.22 -42.41 -23.16
CA LYS A 235 -12.13 -43.09 -21.86
C LYS A 235 -13.47 -43.15 -21.13
N ALA A 236 -14.41 -42.27 -21.46
CA ALA A 236 -15.74 -42.30 -20.87
C ALA A 236 -16.56 -43.51 -21.30
N LYS A 237 -16.24 -44.15 -22.43
CA LYS A 237 -17.02 -45.30 -22.95
C LYS A 237 -17.11 -46.42 -21.93
N ASP A 238 -16.00 -46.73 -21.24
CA ASP A 238 -15.94 -47.80 -20.25
C ASP A 238 -16.83 -47.48 -19.03
N GLU A 239 -16.73 -46.27 -18.50
CA GLU A 239 -17.57 -45.81 -17.39
C GLU A 239 -19.05 -45.75 -17.78
N LEU A 240 -19.39 -45.30 -18.99
CA LEU A 240 -20.77 -45.27 -19.48
C LEU A 240 -21.34 -46.67 -19.71
N ASN A 241 -20.53 -47.63 -20.20
CA ASN A 241 -20.92 -49.03 -20.34
C ASN A 241 -21.27 -49.65 -18.98
N SER A 242 -20.52 -49.32 -17.91
CA SER A 242 -20.82 -49.81 -16.57
C SER A 242 -22.21 -49.37 -16.06
N ILE A 243 -22.70 -48.21 -16.50
CA ILE A 243 -24.04 -47.71 -16.17
C ILE A 243 -25.14 -48.45 -16.95
N LEU A 244 -24.84 -48.88 -18.18
CA LEU A 244 -25.77 -49.66 -19.02
C LEU A 244 -26.06 -51.05 -18.42
N GLU A 245 -25.05 -51.66 -17.81
CA GLU A 245 -25.13 -52.97 -17.16
C GLU A 245 -25.87 -52.92 -15.82
N ASN A 246 -26.10 -51.74 -15.26
CA ASN A 246 -26.82 -51.59 -14.01
C ASN A 246 -28.35 -51.73 -14.22
N ASP A 247 -28.96 -52.68 -13.51
CA ASP A 247 -30.41 -52.95 -13.56
C ASP A 247 -31.26 -51.80 -13.00
N GLN A 248 -30.69 -50.93 -12.17
CA GLN A 248 -31.39 -49.78 -11.60
C GLN A 248 -31.43 -48.56 -12.55
N THR A 249 -30.70 -48.59 -13.66
CA THR A 249 -30.71 -47.51 -14.65
C THR A 249 -32.00 -47.59 -15.48
N PRO A 250 -32.81 -46.51 -15.56
CA PRO A 250 -34.01 -46.48 -16.40
C PRO A 250 -33.72 -46.76 -17.88
N GLU A 251 -34.65 -47.43 -18.57
CA GLU A 251 -34.42 -47.88 -19.96
C GLU A 251 -34.24 -46.72 -20.95
N ASP A 252 -34.94 -45.61 -20.76
CA ASP A 252 -34.79 -44.37 -21.53
C ASP A 252 -33.39 -43.75 -21.38
N VAL A 253 -32.81 -43.84 -20.17
CA VAL A 253 -31.42 -43.46 -19.92
C VAL A 253 -30.47 -44.40 -20.65
N LYS A 254 -30.68 -45.73 -20.58
CA LYS A 254 -29.84 -46.70 -21.28
C LYS A 254 -29.80 -46.47 -22.80
N VAL A 255 -30.94 -46.17 -23.42
CA VAL A 255 -31.01 -45.81 -24.84
C VAL A 255 -30.17 -44.56 -25.14
N THR A 256 -30.33 -43.51 -24.33
CA THR A 256 -29.56 -42.27 -24.49
C THR A 256 -28.06 -42.49 -24.33
N LEU A 257 -27.64 -43.27 -23.33
CA LEU A 257 -26.24 -43.58 -23.06
C LEU A 257 -25.60 -44.39 -24.20
N LYS A 258 -26.30 -45.40 -24.74
CA LYS A 258 -25.85 -46.15 -25.93
C LYS A 258 -25.62 -45.22 -27.12
N ALA A 259 -26.59 -44.35 -27.41
CA ALA A 259 -26.47 -43.39 -28.49
C ALA A 259 -25.31 -42.40 -28.29
N SER A 260 -25.03 -42.02 -27.04
CA SER A 260 -23.88 -41.17 -26.71
C SER A 260 -22.55 -41.90 -26.93
N ILE A 261 -22.43 -43.17 -26.51
CA ILE A 261 -21.23 -43.99 -26.74
C ILE A 261 -20.90 -44.12 -28.24
N GLU A 262 -21.91 -44.33 -29.08
CA GLU A 262 -21.75 -44.43 -30.54
C GLU A 262 -21.30 -43.11 -31.19
N LYS A 263 -21.64 -41.96 -30.59
CA LYS A 263 -21.27 -40.62 -31.09
C LYS A 263 -19.88 -40.16 -30.65
N ILE A 264 -19.24 -40.87 -29.72
CA ILE A 264 -17.85 -40.63 -29.36
C ILE A 264 -16.98 -41.37 -30.39
N ILE A 265 -16.24 -40.63 -31.20
CA ILE A 265 -15.43 -41.15 -32.31
C ILE A 265 -14.09 -41.67 -31.78
#